data_AF-A0A099T219-F1
#
_entry.id   AF-A0A099T219-F1
#
_cell.length_a   1.000
_cell.length_b   1.000
_cell.length_c   1.000
_cell.angle_alpha   90.00
_cell.angle_beta   90.00
_cell.angle_gamma   90.00
#
_symmetry.space_group_name_H-M   'P 1'
#
loop_
_entity.id
_entity.type
_entity.pdbx_description
1 polymer ?
#
loop_
_entity_poly.entity_id
_entity_poly.type
_entity_poly.pdbx_seq_one_letter_code
_entity_poly.pdbx_strand_id
1 'polypeptide(L)'
;MIIDIYNQLIKKRNLTALYVLSAIVITYFASWFPDFENLIGIEGARISSVVSFGALNGMLLGPFWGVIASFTAIMGHTLVRGGGSPDTFHLLTPFFVAMSSAVAGLCITKREKAAMAIFGVLILLWYITPLGRTVYYYPWFHVITLGAFLVFNYKLKDRKENLFKFIFLLLAALMAILADHLAGSISAAILFDLPPQMFVSVITIYPIERMTLALAAASIMYLLIISLQNTLMESDTFHENIQDAKKDDILNYVNEVKDMLEKDKK
;
A
#
# COMPACT_ATOMS: atom_id res chain seq x y z
N MET A 1 1.45 -4.85 16.08
CA MET A 1 2.45 -3.78 15.88
C MET A 1 2.17 -2.91 14.65
N ILE A 2 2.21 -3.42 13.40
CA ILE A 2 1.85 -2.62 12.20
C ILE A 2 0.42 -2.03 12.34
N ILE A 3 -0.51 -2.85 12.83
CA ILE A 3 -1.88 -2.43 13.13
C ILE A 3 -1.99 -1.44 14.28
N ASP A 4 -1.09 -1.50 15.26
CA ASP A 4 -1.15 -0.60 16.40
C ASP A 4 -0.70 0.80 15.97
N ILE A 5 0.32 0.88 15.11
CA ILE A 5 0.76 2.12 14.44
C ILE A 5 -0.35 2.66 13.53
N TYR A 6 -0.95 1.79 12.69
CA TYR A 6 -2.10 2.15 11.86
C TYR A 6 -3.27 2.72 12.68
N ASN A 7 -3.62 2.05 13.78
CA ASN A 7 -4.69 2.47 14.68
C ASN A 7 -4.35 3.77 15.42
N GLN A 8 -3.08 4.00 15.75
CA GLN A 8 -2.63 5.26 16.35
C GLN A 8 -2.71 6.42 15.35
N LEU A 9 -2.34 6.20 14.08
CA LEU A 9 -2.39 7.21 13.02
C LEU A 9 -3.83 7.60 12.64
N ILE A 10 -4.77 6.64 12.63
CA ILE A 10 -6.13 6.86 12.11
C ILE A 10 -7.15 7.27 13.18
N LYS A 11 -6.84 7.14 14.48
CA LYS A 11 -7.80 7.46 15.56
C LYS A 11 -8.18 8.95 15.66
N LYS A 12 -7.34 9.87 15.19
CA LYS A 12 -7.63 11.32 15.24
C LYS A 12 -8.21 11.79 13.91
N ARG A 13 -9.52 12.10 13.88
CA ARG A 13 -10.27 12.51 12.67
C ARG A 13 -9.60 13.63 11.86
N ASN A 14 -9.03 14.63 12.53
CA ASN A 14 -8.34 15.75 11.86
C ASN A 14 -7.03 15.30 11.18
N LEU A 15 -6.32 14.33 11.76
CA LEU A 15 -5.12 13.75 11.14
C LEU A 15 -5.50 12.83 9.98
N THR A 16 -6.58 12.05 10.11
CA THR A 16 -7.09 11.21 9.01
C THR A 16 -7.41 12.04 7.77
N ALA A 17 -8.10 13.18 7.93
CA ALA A 17 -8.42 14.07 6.81
C ALA A 17 -7.16 14.62 6.14
N LEU A 18 -6.17 15.05 6.94
CA LEU A 18 -4.88 15.51 6.42
C LEU A 18 -4.17 14.40 5.63
N TYR A 19 -4.07 13.19 6.18
CA TYR A 19 -3.40 12.06 5.50
C TYR A 19 -4.12 11.64 4.22
N VAL A 20 -5.45 11.62 4.22
CA VAL A 20 -6.24 11.33 3.01
C VAL A 20 -6.01 12.40 1.95
N LEU A 21 -6.04 13.69 2.31
CA LEU A 21 -5.77 14.79 1.38
C LEU A 21 -4.35 14.72 0.83
N SER A 22 -3.35 14.48 1.68
CA SER A 22 -1.96 14.31 1.25
C SER A 22 -1.81 13.13 0.30
N ALA A 23 -2.44 11.98 0.59
CA ALA A 23 -2.43 10.82 -0.29
C ALA A 23 -3.08 11.12 -1.65
N ILE A 24 -4.22 11.83 -1.66
CA ILE A 24 -4.89 12.25 -2.90
C ILE A 24 -3.95 13.13 -3.73
N VAL A 25 -3.37 14.16 -3.13
CA VAL A 25 -2.49 15.12 -3.80
C VAL A 25 -1.24 14.42 -4.36
N ILE A 26 -0.55 13.63 -3.54
CA ILE A 26 0.66 12.90 -3.95
C ILE A 26 0.35 11.93 -5.08
N THR A 27 -0.73 11.15 -4.96
CA THR A 27 -1.13 10.17 -5.97
C THR A 27 -1.56 10.85 -7.28
N TYR A 28 -2.27 11.98 -7.18
CA TYR A 28 -2.65 12.79 -8.35
C TYR A 28 -1.41 13.30 -9.07
N PHE A 29 -0.47 13.95 -8.36
CA PHE A 29 0.75 14.44 -9.01
C PHE A 29 1.65 13.31 -9.53
N ALA A 30 1.70 12.18 -8.83
CA ALA A 30 2.44 11.01 -9.29
C ALA A 30 1.91 10.47 -10.63
N SER A 31 0.63 10.65 -10.93
CA SER A 31 0.06 10.25 -12.23
C SER A 31 0.50 11.07 -13.43
N TRP A 32 1.20 12.19 -13.18
CA TRP A 32 1.84 13.00 -14.22
C TRP A 32 3.31 12.62 -14.43
N PHE A 33 3.89 11.74 -13.60
CA PHE A 33 5.23 11.24 -13.90
C PHE A 33 5.22 10.43 -15.20
N PRO A 34 6.32 10.46 -15.96
CA PRO A 34 6.43 9.64 -17.15
C PRO A 34 6.22 8.18 -16.78
N ASP A 35 5.24 7.55 -17.44
CA ASP A 35 5.07 6.12 -17.40
C ASP A 35 6.33 5.47 -17.98
N PHE A 36 6.60 4.21 -17.65
CA PHE A 36 7.67 3.48 -18.30
C PHE A 36 7.29 3.26 -19.77
N GLU A 37 7.85 4.09 -20.66
CA GLU A 37 7.70 3.99 -22.11
C GLU A 37 8.79 3.10 -22.69
N ASN A 38 8.48 2.37 -23.77
CA ASN A 38 9.40 1.46 -24.47
C ASN A 38 9.92 0.32 -23.58
N LEU A 39 8.97 -0.38 -22.96
CA LEU A 39 9.25 -1.62 -22.24
C LEU A 39 9.95 -2.61 -23.17
N ILE A 40 11.00 -3.26 -22.66
CA ILE A 40 11.88 -4.16 -23.43
C ILE A 40 11.02 -5.15 -24.21
N GLY A 41 10.98 -5.00 -25.54
CA GLY A 41 10.30 -5.94 -26.43
C GLY A 41 8.90 -5.54 -26.94
N ILE A 42 8.32 -4.40 -26.53
CA ILE A 42 7.06 -3.90 -27.11
C ILE A 42 7.07 -2.37 -27.26
N GLU A 43 7.19 -1.90 -28.49
CA GLU A 43 7.02 -0.48 -28.83
C GLU A 43 5.58 -0.02 -28.54
N GLY A 44 5.43 1.12 -27.87
CA GLY A 44 4.12 1.72 -27.55
C GLY A 44 3.42 1.20 -26.30
N ALA A 45 3.96 0.18 -25.62
CA ALA A 45 3.43 -0.24 -24.31
C ALA A 45 3.80 0.80 -23.22
N ARG A 46 2.78 1.27 -22.50
CA ARG A 46 2.93 2.19 -21.35
C ARG A 46 2.43 1.50 -20.09
N ILE A 47 3.25 1.50 -19.04
CA ILE A 47 2.84 1.02 -17.71
C ILE A 47 2.89 2.14 -16.71
N SER A 48 1.73 2.36 -16.09
CA SER A 48 1.59 3.40 -15.09
C SER A 48 2.19 2.99 -13.76
N SER A 49 3.21 3.75 -13.34
CA SER A 49 3.86 3.63 -12.02
C SER A 49 2.91 3.94 -10.85
N VAL A 50 1.76 4.53 -11.18
CA VAL A 50 0.69 4.96 -10.28
C VAL A 50 0.07 3.81 -9.48
N VAL A 51 0.10 2.58 -10.00
CA VAL A 51 -0.43 1.41 -9.28
C VAL A 51 0.31 1.15 -7.96
N SER A 52 1.59 1.50 -7.86
CA SER A 52 2.37 1.42 -6.61
C SER A 52 1.78 2.35 -5.54
N PHE A 53 1.27 3.51 -5.95
CA PHE A 53 0.59 4.44 -5.05
C PHE A 53 -0.76 3.90 -4.60
N GLY A 54 -1.47 3.13 -5.44
CA GLY A 54 -2.63 2.36 -5.02
C GLY A 54 -2.31 1.43 -3.85
N ALA A 55 -1.30 0.59 -4.00
CA ALA A 55 -0.87 -0.34 -2.95
C ALA A 55 -0.41 0.41 -1.68
N LEU A 56 0.38 1.49 -1.84
CA LEU A 56 0.82 2.34 -0.73
C LEU A 56 -0.34 2.99 0.02
N ASN A 57 -1.30 3.57 -0.69
CA ASN A 57 -2.49 4.19 -0.10
C ASN A 57 -3.30 3.16 0.70
N GLY A 58 -3.46 1.96 0.16
CA GLY A 58 -4.05 0.83 0.88
C GLY A 58 -3.30 0.49 2.16
N MET A 59 -1.97 0.40 2.12
CA MET A 59 -1.17 0.06 3.30
C MET A 59 -1.17 1.16 4.37
N LEU A 60 -1.18 2.43 3.96
CA LEU A 60 -1.12 3.60 4.86
C LEU A 60 -2.49 3.92 5.48
N LEU A 61 -3.53 3.97 4.65
CA LEU A 61 -4.86 4.46 5.02
C LEU A 61 -5.88 3.34 5.23
N GLY A 62 -5.51 2.10 4.88
CA GLY A 62 -6.35 0.93 5.02
C GLY A 62 -7.35 0.80 3.86
N PRO A 63 -8.22 -0.21 3.91
CA PRO A 63 -9.01 -0.64 2.76
C PRO A 63 -10.10 0.36 2.37
N PHE A 64 -10.59 1.18 3.31
CA PHE A 64 -11.66 2.15 3.01
C PHE A 64 -11.10 3.50 2.55
N TRP A 65 -10.28 4.14 3.39
CA TRP A 65 -9.70 5.44 3.07
C TRP A 65 -8.68 5.38 1.94
N GLY A 66 -7.92 4.28 1.83
CA GLY A 66 -7.01 4.06 0.71
C GLY A 66 -7.74 3.90 -0.63
N VAL A 67 -8.92 3.29 -0.64
CA VAL A 67 -9.79 3.21 -1.83
C VAL A 67 -10.27 4.60 -2.24
N ILE A 68 -10.78 5.38 -1.29
CA ILE A 68 -11.26 6.74 -1.56
C ILE A 68 -10.11 7.61 -2.10
N ALA A 69 -8.95 7.59 -1.44
CA ALA A 69 -7.81 8.40 -1.83
C ALA A 69 -7.32 8.08 -3.26
N SER A 70 -7.13 6.79 -3.55
CA SER A 70 -6.70 6.35 -4.87
C SER A 70 -7.74 6.62 -5.95
N PHE A 71 -9.01 6.30 -5.71
CA PHE A 71 -10.07 6.56 -6.67
C PHE A 71 -10.18 8.05 -7.00
N THR A 72 -10.26 8.92 -5.99
CA THR A 72 -10.40 10.36 -6.19
C THR A 72 -9.19 10.94 -6.91
N ALA A 73 -7.97 10.54 -6.55
CA ALA A 73 -6.75 11.01 -7.21
C ALA A 73 -6.72 10.64 -8.69
N ILE A 74 -6.97 9.37 -9.01
CA ILE A 74 -6.86 8.89 -10.41
C ILE A 74 -8.04 9.36 -11.24
N MET A 75 -9.24 9.41 -10.67
CA MET A 75 -10.40 10.00 -11.34
C MET A 75 -10.14 11.47 -11.68
N GLY A 76 -9.59 12.25 -10.74
CA GLY A 76 -9.21 13.64 -10.99
C GLY A 76 -8.23 13.76 -12.16
N HIS A 77 -7.19 12.92 -12.19
CA HIS A 77 -6.23 12.91 -13.31
C HIS A 77 -6.88 12.52 -14.63
N THR A 78 -7.72 11.47 -14.65
CA THR A 78 -8.43 11.03 -15.86
C THR A 78 -9.33 12.14 -16.42
N LEU A 79 -10.01 12.89 -15.56
CA LEU A 79 -10.89 13.98 -15.98
C LEU A 79 -10.12 15.20 -16.52
N VAL A 80 -8.92 15.49 -15.98
CA VAL A 80 -8.11 16.66 -16.37
C VAL A 80 -7.25 16.39 -17.60
N ARG A 81 -6.69 15.18 -17.74
CA ARG A 81 -5.82 14.81 -18.87
C ARG A 81 -6.60 14.61 -20.18
N GLY A 82 -7.92 14.47 -20.12
CA GLY A 82 -8.81 14.29 -21.26
C GLY A 82 -8.91 15.53 -22.16
N GLY A 83 -7.95 15.69 -23.07
CA GLY A 83 -8.07 16.59 -24.25
C GLY A 83 -9.07 16.09 -25.32
N GLY A 84 -9.92 15.13 -24.97
CA GLY A 84 -10.97 14.49 -25.78
C GLY A 84 -11.84 13.61 -24.88
N SER A 85 -12.96 13.08 -25.39
CA SER A 85 -13.85 12.20 -24.61
C SER A 85 -13.05 10.97 -24.13
N PRO A 86 -12.91 10.75 -22.82
CA PRO A 86 -12.13 9.63 -22.31
C PRO A 86 -12.76 8.31 -22.76
N ASP A 87 -11.95 7.44 -23.39
CA ASP A 87 -12.39 6.08 -23.72
C ASP A 87 -12.78 5.32 -22.44
N THR A 88 -13.74 4.41 -22.57
CA THR A 88 -14.34 3.62 -21.48
C THR A 88 -13.27 2.96 -20.61
N PHE A 89 -12.18 2.48 -21.20
CA PHE A 89 -11.07 1.87 -20.45
C PHE A 89 -10.36 2.87 -19.52
N HIS A 90 -10.12 4.10 -19.96
CA HIS A 90 -9.51 5.15 -19.13
C HIS A 90 -10.40 5.55 -17.95
N LEU A 91 -11.73 5.49 -18.11
CA LEU A 91 -12.69 5.71 -17.03
C LEU A 91 -12.72 4.56 -16.01
N LEU A 92 -12.27 3.36 -16.39
CA LEU A 92 -12.17 2.21 -15.49
C LEU A 92 -10.87 2.18 -14.68
N THR A 93 -9.79 2.82 -15.16
CA THR A 93 -8.49 2.86 -14.46
C THR A 93 -8.58 3.27 -12.97
N PRO A 94 -9.37 4.29 -12.56
CA PRO A 94 -9.52 4.63 -11.14
C PRO A 94 -10.03 3.46 -10.27
N PHE A 95 -10.85 2.57 -10.82
CA PHE A 95 -11.36 1.41 -10.10
C PHE A 95 -10.30 0.33 -9.92
N PHE A 96 -9.40 0.13 -10.89
CA PHE A 96 -8.31 -0.84 -10.78
C PHE A 96 -7.31 -0.41 -9.69
N VAL A 97 -6.92 0.88 -9.69
CA VAL A 97 -6.01 1.42 -8.67
C VAL A 97 -6.67 1.42 -7.29
N ALA A 98 -7.98 1.73 -7.21
CA ALA A 98 -8.75 1.59 -5.98
C ALA A 98 -8.78 0.14 -5.48
N MET A 99 -8.91 -0.85 -6.37
CA MET A 99 -8.87 -2.26 -5.99
C MET A 99 -7.50 -2.67 -5.46
N SER A 100 -6.40 -2.15 -6.03
CA SER A 100 -5.05 -2.30 -5.46
C SER A 100 -5.02 -1.78 -4.01
N SER A 101 -5.54 -0.57 -3.75
CA SER A 101 -5.67 -0.06 -2.37
C SER A 101 -6.49 -0.98 -1.47
N ALA A 102 -7.60 -1.51 -1.97
CA ALA A 102 -8.47 -2.39 -1.20
C ALA A 102 -7.72 -3.66 -0.77
N VAL A 103 -7.06 -4.34 -1.71
CA VAL A 103 -6.31 -5.58 -1.47
C VAL A 103 -5.17 -5.33 -0.47
N ALA A 104 -4.34 -4.32 -0.70
CA ALA A 104 -3.24 -3.98 0.21
C ALA A 104 -3.74 -3.61 1.61
N GLY A 105 -4.80 -2.78 1.70
CA GLY A 105 -5.38 -2.37 2.97
C GLY A 105 -6.03 -3.52 3.74
N LEU A 106 -6.66 -4.47 3.05
CA LEU A 106 -7.21 -5.68 3.67
C LEU A 106 -6.08 -6.55 4.26
N CYS A 107 -4.93 -6.66 3.59
CA CYS A 107 -3.78 -7.35 4.14
C CYS A 107 -3.29 -6.69 5.44
N ILE A 108 -3.09 -5.37 5.45
CA ILE A 108 -2.58 -4.66 6.64
C ILE A 108 -3.58 -4.65 7.81
N THR A 109 -4.89 -4.69 7.53
CA THR A 109 -5.95 -4.67 8.56
C THR A 109 -6.36 -6.05 9.08
N LYS A 110 -5.53 -7.10 8.90
CA LYS A 110 -5.82 -8.48 9.32
C LYS A 110 -7.08 -9.08 8.68
N ARG A 111 -7.38 -8.67 7.46
CA ARG A 111 -8.46 -9.21 6.63
C ARG A 111 -7.88 -9.92 5.41
N GLU A 112 -6.77 -10.62 5.60
CA GLU A 112 -5.99 -11.30 4.55
C GLU A 112 -6.85 -12.30 3.78
N LYS A 113 -7.81 -12.98 4.46
CA LYS A 113 -8.75 -13.89 3.81
C LYS A 113 -9.60 -13.19 2.74
N ALA A 114 -10.05 -11.97 3.02
CA ALA A 114 -10.82 -11.18 2.05
C ALA A 114 -9.92 -10.72 0.89
N ALA A 115 -8.69 -10.30 1.17
CA ALA A 115 -7.72 -9.95 0.14
C ALA A 115 -7.43 -11.12 -0.81
N MET A 116 -7.18 -12.32 -0.25
CA MET A 116 -6.97 -13.56 -1.02
C MET A 116 -8.21 -13.96 -1.81
N ALA A 117 -9.41 -13.77 -1.25
CA ALA A 117 -10.65 -14.06 -1.96
C ALA A 117 -10.84 -13.14 -3.17
N ILE A 118 -10.65 -11.83 -3.02
CA ILE A 118 -10.74 -10.86 -4.14
C ILE A 118 -9.72 -11.23 -5.22
N PHE A 119 -8.47 -11.47 -4.83
CA PHE A 119 -7.41 -11.82 -5.77
C PHE A 119 -7.66 -13.15 -6.48
N GLY A 120 -8.13 -14.17 -5.74
CA GLY A 120 -8.50 -15.47 -6.30
C GLY A 120 -9.69 -15.38 -7.27
N VAL A 121 -10.70 -14.56 -6.95
CA VAL A 121 -11.84 -14.32 -7.85
C VAL A 121 -11.36 -13.70 -9.17
N LEU A 122 -10.44 -12.74 -9.16
CA LEU A 122 -9.89 -12.17 -10.40
C LEU A 122 -9.18 -13.23 -11.25
N ILE A 123 -8.41 -14.13 -10.63
CA ILE A 123 -7.79 -15.27 -11.34
C ILE A 123 -8.86 -16.14 -12.00
N LEU A 124 -9.94 -16.47 -11.28
CA LEU A 124 -11.03 -17.26 -11.84
C LEU A 124 -11.76 -16.52 -12.98
N LEU A 125 -12.00 -15.22 -12.83
CA LEU A 125 -12.66 -14.38 -13.84
C LEU A 125 -11.87 -14.36 -15.15
N TRP A 126 -10.53 -14.36 -15.11
CA TRP A 126 -9.70 -14.47 -16.32
C TRP A 126 -10.06 -15.71 -17.14
N TYR A 127 -10.20 -16.87 -16.48
CA TYR A 127 -10.51 -18.14 -17.13
C TYR A 127 -11.95 -18.24 -17.67
N ILE A 128 -12.85 -17.33 -17.28
CA ILE A 128 -14.20 -17.24 -17.85
C ILE A 128 -14.16 -16.61 -19.25
N THR A 129 -13.21 -15.71 -19.50
CA THR A 129 -13.12 -15.00 -20.79
C THR A 129 -12.67 -15.93 -21.92
N PRO A 130 -13.12 -15.74 -23.18
CA PRO A 130 -12.62 -16.48 -24.33
C PRO A 130 -11.11 -16.38 -24.47
N LEU A 131 -10.56 -15.17 -24.33
CA LEU A 131 -9.12 -14.91 -24.41
C LEU A 131 -8.34 -15.62 -23.31
N GLY A 132 -8.84 -15.60 -22.08
CA GLY A 132 -8.19 -16.27 -20.96
C GLY A 132 -8.20 -17.79 -21.05
N ARG A 133 -9.15 -18.39 -21.79
CA ARG A 133 -9.09 -19.82 -22.12
C ARG A 133 -8.04 -20.13 -23.18
N THR A 134 -7.88 -19.25 -24.17
CA THR A 134 -6.84 -19.38 -25.20
C THR A 134 -5.44 -19.19 -24.61
N VAL A 135 -5.25 -18.18 -23.74
CA VAL A 135 -3.99 -17.87 -23.06
C VAL A 135 -4.09 -18.23 -21.57
N TYR A 136 -4.40 -19.50 -21.29
CA TYR A 136 -4.66 -20.00 -19.94
C TYR A 136 -3.47 -19.86 -18.97
N TYR A 137 -2.25 -19.79 -19.50
CA TYR A 137 -1.02 -19.67 -18.72
C TYR A 137 -0.68 -18.21 -18.38
N TYR A 138 -1.41 -17.21 -18.91
CA TYR A 138 -1.15 -15.80 -18.64
C TYR A 138 -1.06 -15.42 -17.14
N PRO A 139 -1.99 -15.84 -16.25
CA PRO A 139 -1.96 -15.46 -14.84
C PRO A 139 -1.02 -16.33 -14.00
N TRP A 140 -0.03 -17.02 -14.59
CA TRP A 140 0.91 -17.91 -13.86
C TRP A 140 1.55 -17.23 -12.65
N PHE A 141 2.00 -15.97 -12.80
CA PHE A 141 2.65 -15.23 -11.73
C PHE A 141 1.66 -14.79 -10.63
N HIS A 142 0.39 -14.60 -10.99
CA HIS A 142 -0.69 -14.32 -10.04
C HIS A 142 -0.95 -15.55 -9.16
N VAL A 143 -1.01 -16.73 -9.77
CA VAL A 143 -1.17 -18.01 -9.04
C VAL A 143 0.01 -18.25 -8.10
N ILE A 144 1.25 -18.04 -8.55
CA ILE A 144 2.45 -18.18 -7.70
C ILE A 144 2.40 -17.19 -6.53
N THR A 145 2.03 -15.93 -6.79
CA THR A 145 1.95 -14.90 -5.74
C THR A 145 0.89 -15.27 -4.70
N LEU A 146 -0.29 -15.73 -5.12
CA LEU A 146 -1.34 -16.17 -4.20
C LEU A 146 -0.86 -17.35 -3.34
N GLY A 147 -0.20 -18.33 -3.96
CA GLY A 147 0.40 -19.47 -3.26
C GLY A 147 1.46 -19.05 -2.24
N ALA A 148 2.37 -18.16 -2.63
CA ALA A 148 3.41 -17.63 -1.74
C ALA A 148 2.81 -16.88 -0.55
N PHE A 149 1.80 -16.04 -0.78
CA PHE A 149 1.10 -15.32 0.28
C PHE A 149 0.33 -16.27 1.20
N LEU A 150 -0.33 -17.30 0.68
CA LEU A 150 -1.00 -18.33 1.48
C LEU A 150 -0.02 -19.05 2.42
N VAL A 151 1.12 -19.50 1.88
CA VAL A 151 2.16 -20.17 2.67
C VAL A 151 2.71 -19.23 3.74
N PHE A 152 2.99 -17.97 3.38
CA PHE A 152 3.49 -16.98 4.32
C PHE A 152 2.48 -16.69 5.44
N ASN A 153 1.21 -16.44 5.08
CA ASN A 153 0.13 -16.15 6.01
C ASN A 153 -0.20 -17.32 6.96
N TYR A 154 0.03 -18.56 6.51
CA TYR A 154 -0.20 -19.74 7.35
C TYR A 154 1.00 -20.08 8.26
N LYS A 155 2.23 -19.96 7.77
CA LYS A 155 3.43 -20.47 8.47
C LYS A 155 4.32 -19.40 9.11
N LEU A 156 4.36 -18.20 8.55
CA LEU A 156 5.45 -17.23 8.80
C LEU A 156 4.97 -15.88 9.35
N LYS A 157 3.67 -15.58 9.29
CA LYS A 157 3.13 -14.26 9.67
C LYS A 157 3.37 -13.85 11.13
N ASP A 158 3.50 -14.80 12.04
CA ASP A 158 3.61 -14.52 13.48
C ASP A 158 5.07 -14.25 13.90
N ARG A 159 6.02 -14.36 12.96
CA ARG A 159 7.42 -14.04 13.21
C ARG A 159 7.62 -12.54 13.34
N LYS A 160 8.34 -12.13 14.40
CA LYS A 160 8.53 -10.71 14.76
C LYS A 160 9.72 -10.04 14.08
N GLU A 161 10.57 -10.81 13.40
CA GLU A 161 11.80 -10.27 12.82
C GLU A 161 11.49 -9.29 11.68
N ASN A 162 12.36 -8.30 11.55
CA ASN A 162 12.23 -7.21 10.58
C ASN A 162 12.13 -7.70 9.13
N LEU A 163 12.87 -8.77 8.79
CA LEU A 163 12.79 -9.42 7.49
C LEU A 163 11.39 -9.94 7.17
N PHE A 164 10.71 -10.60 8.12
CA PHE A 164 9.35 -11.12 7.90
C PHE A 164 8.32 -9.99 7.74
N LYS A 165 8.49 -8.85 8.44
CA LYS A 165 7.66 -7.66 8.22
C LYS A 165 7.82 -7.15 6.79
N PHE A 166 9.05 -7.03 6.30
CA PHE A 166 9.30 -6.59 4.94
C PHE A 166 8.72 -7.56 3.91
N ILE A 167 8.93 -8.86 4.07
CA ILE A 167 8.39 -9.89 3.17
C ILE A 167 6.85 -9.83 3.16
N PHE A 168 6.21 -9.63 4.31
CA PHE A 168 4.75 -9.46 4.37
C PHE A 168 4.29 -8.24 3.57
N LEU A 169 4.94 -7.08 3.74
CA LEU A 169 4.63 -5.86 3.00
C LEU A 169 4.85 -6.05 1.50
N LEU A 170 5.92 -6.75 1.11
CA LEU A 170 6.22 -7.07 -0.28
C LEU A 170 5.14 -7.93 -0.91
N LEU A 171 4.74 -9.03 -0.26
CA LEU A 171 3.70 -9.90 -0.80
C LEU A 171 2.33 -9.22 -0.81
N ALA A 172 2.02 -8.39 0.18
CA ALA A 172 0.78 -7.60 0.21
C ALA A 172 0.74 -6.58 -0.93
N ALA A 173 1.83 -5.85 -1.16
CA ALA A 173 1.95 -4.91 -2.27
C ALA A 173 1.89 -5.63 -3.63
N LEU A 174 2.55 -6.79 -3.75
CA LEU A 174 2.55 -7.58 -4.97
C LEU A 174 1.16 -8.11 -5.32
N MET A 175 0.42 -8.65 -4.34
CA MET A 175 -0.98 -9.04 -4.54
C MET A 175 -1.86 -7.87 -4.99
N ALA A 176 -1.69 -6.69 -4.40
CA ALA A 176 -2.45 -5.50 -4.74
C ALA A 176 -2.18 -5.01 -6.16
N ILE A 177 -0.91 -4.91 -6.55
CA ILE A 177 -0.48 -4.49 -7.88
C ILE A 177 -0.91 -5.50 -8.95
N LEU A 178 -0.83 -6.80 -8.65
CA LEU A 178 -1.31 -7.84 -9.57
C LEU A 178 -2.85 -7.86 -9.66
N ALA A 179 -3.57 -7.44 -8.61
CA ALA A 179 -5.03 -7.32 -8.66
C ALA A 179 -5.44 -6.25 -9.67
N ASP A 180 -4.85 -5.05 -9.57
CA ASP A 180 -5.03 -3.97 -10.54
C ASP A 180 -4.72 -4.43 -11.96
N HIS A 181 -3.54 -5.03 -12.15
CA HIS A 181 -3.11 -5.52 -13.45
C HIS A 181 -4.11 -6.53 -14.04
N LEU A 182 -4.54 -7.52 -13.28
CA LEU A 182 -5.45 -8.55 -13.78
C LEU A 182 -6.85 -8.02 -14.07
N ALA A 183 -7.38 -7.09 -13.26
CA ALA A 183 -8.64 -6.42 -13.58
C ALA A 183 -8.54 -5.56 -14.83
N GLY A 184 -7.43 -4.87 -15.03
CA GLY A 184 -7.13 -4.16 -16.28
C GLY A 184 -7.11 -5.12 -17.46
N SER A 185 -6.39 -6.24 -17.36
CA SER A 185 -6.31 -7.27 -18.40
C SER A 185 -7.67 -7.88 -18.74
N ILE A 186 -8.49 -8.20 -17.74
CA ILE A 186 -9.85 -8.72 -17.94
C ILE A 186 -10.73 -7.68 -18.63
N SER A 187 -10.69 -6.43 -18.16
CA SER A 187 -11.49 -5.35 -18.75
C SER A 187 -11.07 -5.09 -20.19
N ALA A 188 -9.77 -5.09 -20.48
CA ALA A 188 -9.24 -4.93 -21.83
C ALA A 188 -9.69 -6.10 -22.74
N ALA A 189 -9.65 -7.33 -22.25
CA ALA A 189 -10.11 -8.51 -22.99
C ALA A 189 -11.62 -8.51 -23.28
N ILE A 190 -12.43 -7.78 -22.48
CA ILE A 190 -13.88 -7.66 -22.68
C ILE A 190 -14.23 -6.49 -23.59
N LEU A 191 -13.56 -5.35 -23.40
CA LEU A 191 -13.87 -4.11 -24.13
C LEU A 191 -13.24 -4.06 -25.51
N PHE A 192 -12.12 -4.75 -25.70
CA PHE A 192 -11.34 -4.71 -26.93
C PHE A 192 -11.15 -6.14 -27.47
N ASP A 193 -11.25 -6.28 -28.79
CA ASP A 193 -10.99 -7.54 -29.49
C ASP A 193 -9.47 -7.74 -29.69
N LEU A 194 -8.78 -7.94 -28.57
CA LEU A 194 -7.31 -8.01 -28.53
C LEU A 194 -6.81 -9.40 -28.96
N PRO A 195 -5.89 -9.50 -29.94
CA PRO A 195 -5.29 -10.78 -30.30
C PRO A 195 -4.50 -11.41 -29.13
N PRO A 196 -4.54 -12.75 -28.98
CA PRO A 196 -3.79 -13.49 -27.95
C PRO A 196 -2.30 -13.14 -27.88
N GLN A 197 -1.69 -12.84 -29.03
CA GLN A 197 -0.27 -12.52 -29.15
C GLN A 197 0.16 -11.32 -28.29
N MET A 198 -0.71 -10.34 -28.06
CA MET A 198 -0.38 -9.18 -27.21
C MET A 198 -0.24 -9.54 -25.72
N PHE A 199 -0.93 -10.58 -25.26
CA PHE A 199 -0.80 -11.07 -23.89
C PHE A 199 0.41 -12.00 -23.74
N VAL A 200 0.71 -12.76 -24.80
CA VAL A 200 1.89 -13.62 -24.85
C VAL A 200 3.18 -12.81 -24.87
N SER A 201 3.22 -11.68 -25.58
CA SER A 201 4.43 -10.85 -25.68
C SER A 201 4.87 -10.25 -24.34
N VAL A 202 3.93 -9.92 -23.45
CA VAL A 202 4.24 -9.33 -22.12
C VAL A 202 4.49 -10.36 -21.02
N ILE A 203 4.31 -11.66 -21.29
CA ILE A 203 4.13 -12.67 -20.23
C ILE A 203 5.34 -12.85 -19.30
N THR A 204 6.54 -12.59 -19.81
CA THR A 204 7.80 -12.64 -19.05
C THR A 204 8.22 -11.28 -18.50
N ILE A 205 7.67 -10.21 -19.07
CA ILE A 205 8.04 -8.83 -18.76
C ILE A 205 7.22 -8.32 -17.59
N TYR A 206 5.90 -8.52 -17.61
CA TYR A 206 5.01 -8.03 -16.56
C TYR A 206 5.42 -8.49 -15.14
N PRO A 207 5.89 -9.72 -14.89
CA PRO A 207 6.28 -10.13 -13.53
C PRO A 207 7.44 -9.30 -12.98
N ILE A 208 8.41 -8.95 -13.82
CA ILE A 208 9.59 -8.16 -13.44
C ILE A 208 9.15 -6.74 -13.05
N GLU A 209 8.28 -6.14 -13.86
CA GLU A 209 7.76 -4.79 -13.63
C GLU A 209 6.90 -4.74 -12.38
N ARG A 210 5.95 -5.66 -12.25
CA ARG A 210 5.04 -5.72 -11.10
C ARG A 210 5.79 -6.01 -9.81
N MET A 211 6.85 -6.83 -9.86
CA MET A 211 7.76 -7.03 -8.73
C MET A 211 8.53 -5.75 -8.37
N THR A 212 9.05 -5.02 -9.37
CA THR A 212 9.77 -3.75 -9.14
C THR A 212 8.88 -2.71 -8.47
N LEU A 213 7.64 -2.56 -8.96
CA LEU A 213 6.65 -1.66 -8.37
C LEU A 213 6.27 -2.09 -6.94
N ALA A 214 6.11 -3.40 -6.70
CA ALA A 214 5.82 -3.94 -5.37
C ALA A 214 6.97 -3.71 -4.39
N LEU A 215 8.22 -3.90 -4.83
CA LEU A 215 9.43 -3.63 -4.05
C LEU A 215 9.51 -2.16 -3.64
N ALA A 216 9.23 -1.23 -4.56
CA ALA A 216 9.21 0.19 -4.26
C ALA A 216 8.16 0.53 -3.19
N ALA A 217 6.92 0.07 -3.38
CA ALA A 217 5.83 0.29 -2.43
C ALA A 217 6.14 -0.31 -1.04
N ALA A 218 6.62 -1.55 -1.00
CA ALA A 218 6.96 -2.23 0.25
C ALA A 218 8.12 -1.56 0.98
N SER A 219 9.14 -1.10 0.24
CA SER A 219 10.31 -0.41 0.82
C SER A 219 9.91 0.92 1.44
N ILE A 220 9.11 1.73 0.75
CA ILE A 220 8.60 3.01 1.29
C ILE A 220 7.79 2.74 2.56
N MET A 221 6.85 1.79 2.53
CA MET A 221 6.02 1.47 3.70
C MET A 221 6.86 0.95 4.87
N TYR A 222 7.84 0.11 4.60
CA TYR A 222 8.73 -0.45 5.60
C TYR A 222 9.60 0.63 6.28
N LEU A 223 10.17 1.54 5.50
CA LEU A 223 10.93 2.69 6.02
C LEU A 223 10.06 3.58 6.89
N LEU A 224 8.81 3.85 6.48
CA LEU A 224 7.84 4.61 7.28
C LEU A 224 7.55 3.91 8.61
N ILE A 225 7.34 2.58 8.60
CA ILE A 225 7.09 1.81 9.81
C ILE A 225 8.29 1.87 10.77
N ILE A 226 9.52 1.73 10.26
CA ILE A 226 10.74 1.82 11.09
C ILE A 226 10.91 3.23 11.64
N SER A 227 10.76 4.26 10.81
CA SER A 227 10.89 5.65 11.23
C SER A 227 9.90 5.98 12.32
N LEU A 228 8.63 5.57 12.18
CA LEU A 228 7.61 5.76 13.20
C LEU A 228 7.93 5.02 14.49
N GLN A 229 8.43 3.78 14.40
CA GLN A 229 8.85 3.02 15.59
C GLN A 229 9.96 3.73 16.35
N ASN A 230 10.99 4.19 15.65
CA ASN A 230 12.10 4.91 16.26
C ASN A 230 11.63 6.22 16.91
N THR A 231 10.81 7.01 16.23
CA THR A 231 10.29 8.27 16.78
C THR A 231 9.38 8.05 17.99
N LEU A 232 8.54 7.01 17.97
CA LEU A 232 7.70 6.68 19.12
C LEU A 232 8.54 6.26 20.34
N MET A 233 9.56 5.41 20.12
CA MET A 233 10.49 5.02 21.18
C MET A 233 11.26 6.21 21.77
N GLU A 234 11.71 7.13 20.92
CA GLU A 234 12.35 8.38 21.39
C GLU A 234 11.38 9.23 22.20
N SER A 235 10.10 9.30 21.80
CA SER A 235 9.09 10.11 22.51
C SER A 235 8.75 9.56 23.90
N ASP A 236 8.65 8.24 24.05
CA ASP A 236 8.40 7.59 25.35
C ASP A 236 9.59 7.82 26.29
N THR A 237 10.80 7.63 25.78
CA THR A 237 12.05 7.90 26.51
C THR A 237 12.13 9.37 26.95
N PHE A 238 11.74 10.30 26.08
CA PHE A 238 11.70 11.73 26.40
C PHE A 238 10.66 12.05 27.48
N HIS A 239 9.51 11.36 27.48
CA HIS A 239 8.47 11.58 28.48
C HIS A 239 8.89 11.06 29.87
N GLU A 240 9.54 9.90 29.92
CA GLU A 240 10.16 9.36 31.14
C GLU A 240 11.22 10.32 31.69
N ASN A 241 12.13 10.80 30.84
CA ASN A 241 13.17 11.76 31.24
C ASN A 241 12.59 13.07 31.82
N ILE A 242 11.48 13.59 31.27
CA ILE A 242 10.80 14.77 31.81
C ILE A 242 10.16 14.49 33.17
N GLN A 243 9.54 13.31 33.35
CA GLN A 243 8.96 12.93 34.64
C GLN A 243 10.02 12.81 35.72
N ASP A 244 11.16 12.20 35.39
CA ASP A 244 12.27 12.06 36.33
C ASP A 244 12.88 13.42 36.70
N ALA A 245 13.12 14.30 35.72
CA ALA A 245 13.62 15.66 35.99
C ALA A 245 12.69 16.47 36.90
N LYS A 246 11.36 16.37 36.71
CA LYS A 246 10.38 17.02 37.59
C LYS A 246 10.38 16.44 39.00
N LYS A 247 10.57 15.13 39.13
CA LYS A 247 10.62 14.46 40.44
C LYS A 247 11.86 14.89 41.22
N ASP A 248 13.00 15.00 40.56
CA ASP A 248 14.24 15.50 41.15
C ASP A 248 14.12 16.95 41.60
N ASP A 249 13.49 17.81 40.78
CA ASP A 249 13.24 19.22 41.13
C ASP A 249 12.34 19.36 42.38
N ILE A 250 11.27 18.56 42.45
CA ILE A 250 10.39 18.51 43.63
C ILE A 250 11.15 18.01 44.86
N LEU A 251 11.97 16.96 44.71
CA LEU A 251 12.78 16.42 45.82
C LEU A 251 13.78 17.45 46.34
N ASN A 252 14.45 18.19 45.45
CA ASN A 252 15.37 19.25 45.82
C ASN A 252 14.65 20.37 46.57
N TYR A 253 13.49 20.83 46.07
CA TYR A 253 12.69 21.84 46.75
C TYR A 253 12.22 21.41 48.15
N VAL A 254 11.75 20.17 48.28
CA VAL A 254 11.33 19.62 49.59
C VAL A 254 12.50 19.57 50.58
N ASN A 255 13.69 19.19 50.11
CA ASN A 255 14.90 19.18 50.94
C ASN A 255 15.31 20.59 51.37
N GLU A 256 15.27 21.57 50.48
CA GLU A 256 15.57 22.98 50.81
C GLU A 256 14.61 23.53 51.87
N VAL A 257 13.29 23.30 51.72
CA VAL A 257 12.29 23.74 52.69
C VAL A 257 12.50 23.07 54.05
N LYS A 258 12.83 21.77 54.06
CA LYS A 258 13.13 21.03 55.29
C LYS A 258 14.34 21.63 56.01
N ASP A 259 15.40 21.93 55.29
CA ASP A 259 16.62 22.55 55.85
C ASP A 259 16.34 23.94 56.44
N MET A 260 15.45 24.72 55.82
CA MET A 260 15.02 26.02 56.37
C MET A 260 14.26 25.84 57.70
N LEU A 261 13.32 24.89 57.76
CA LEU A 261 12.53 24.61 58.98
C LEU A 261 13.38 24.06 60.14
N GLU A 262 14.44 23.32 59.84
CA GLU A 262 15.37 22.81 60.86
C GLU A 262 16.30 23.90 61.39
N LYS A 263 16.65 24.90 60.57
CA LYS A 263 17.44 26.08 61.00
C LYS A 263 16.65 27.02 61.91
N ASP A 264 15.37 27.22 61.64
CA ASP A 264 14.50 28.10 62.47
C ASP A 264 14.17 27.50 63.86
N LYS A 265 14.45 26.21 64.10
CA LYS A 265 14.23 25.52 65.38
C LYS A 265 15.45 25.53 66.31
N LYS A 266 16.58 26.11 65.90
CA LYS A 266 17.80 26.27 66.71
C LYS A 266 17.97 27.71 67.17
#